data_AF-A0A847MEJ4-F1
#
_entry.id   AF-A0A847MEJ4-F1
#
_cell.length_a   1.000
_cell.length_b   1.000
_cell.length_c   1.000
_cell.angle_alpha   90.00
_cell.angle_beta   90.00
_cell.angle_gamma   90.00
#
_symmetry.space_group_name_H-M   'P 1'
#
loop_
_entity.id
_entity.type
_entity.pdbx_description
1 polymer ?
#
loop_
_entity_poly.entity_id
_entity_poly.type
_entity_poly.pdbx_seq_one_letter_code
_entity_poly.pdbx_strand_id
1 'polypeptide(L)'
;MVIEEDNTTYSSGFLKNEFIEDDYNLDITKAKILCSGGRGLKNTKNFTLLEELAQCLNGCVGGSRVSVEQGWVSFPHQVGLSGKTVSPEFYIALGISGAIQHLAGMQTSRYIIAINRDPEAQIFHLA
;
A
#
# COMPACT_ATOMS: atom_id res chain seq x y z
N MET A 1 -34.33 26.61 -32.81
CA MET A 1 -34.51 26.18 -31.40
C MET A 1 -33.70 24.92 -31.22
N VAL A 2 -32.43 25.08 -30.86
CA VAL A 2 -31.55 24.03 -30.38
C VAL A 2 -31.07 24.57 -29.05
N ILE A 3 -31.32 23.79 -28.00
CA ILE A 3 -31.07 24.15 -26.61
C ILE A 3 -29.59 23.80 -26.37
N GLU A 4 -28.80 24.77 -25.94
CA GLU A 4 -27.46 24.54 -25.41
C GLU A 4 -27.59 23.82 -24.06
N GLU A 5 -26.77 22.80 -23.82
CA GLU A 5 -26.59 22.22 -22.48
C GLU A 5 -25.18 22.52 -21.98
N ASP A 6 -25.18 23.01 -20.74
CA ASP A 6 -24.12 23.74 -20.08
C ASP A 6 -22.90 22.91 -19.68
N ASN A 7 -21.79 23.64 -19.71
CA ASN A 7 -20.46 23.35 -19.25
C ASN A 7 -20.42 23.09 -17.72
N THR A 8 -19.95 21.93 -17.29
CA THR A 8 -19.24 21.81 -16.00
C THR A 8 -17.99 20.95 -16.18
N THR A 9 -16.92 21.62 -16.58
CA THR A 9 -15.57 21.08 -16.56
C THR A 9 -15.14 20.89 -15.11
N TYR A 10 -14.99 19.64 -14.65
CA TYR A 10 -14.32 19.35 -13.38
C TYR A 10 -12.83 19.66 -13.54
N SER A 11 -12.44 20.86 -13.12
CA SER A 11 -11.04 21.19 -12.83
C SER A 11 -10.61 20.43 -11.59
N SER A 12 -10.34 19.12 -11.71
CA SER A 12 -9.47 18.45 -10.76
C SER A 12 -8.05 18.75 -11.21
N GLY A 13 -7.39 19.69 -10.52
CA GLY A 13 -5.98 20.01 -10.69
C GLY A 13 -5.07 18.85 -10.33
N PHE A 14 -5.15 17.75 -11.08
CA PHE A 14 -4.13 16.73 -11.10
C PHE A 14 -2.99 17.29 -11.94
N LEU A 15 -1.95 17.72 -11.23
CA LEU A 15 -0.63 17.96 -11.80
C LEU A 15 -0.34 16.84 -12.80
N LYS A 16 0.04 17.22 -14.02
CA LYS A 16 0.67 16.32 -14.97
C LYS A 16 1.83 15.65 -14.24
N ASN A 17 1.63 14.43 -13.76
CA ASN A 17 2.76 13.62 -13.33
C ASN A 17 3.59 13.39 -14.58
N GLU A 18 4.82 13.89 -14.55
CA GLU A 18 5.89 13.27 -15.33
C GLU A 18 5.84 11.78 -14.98
N PHE A 19 5.47 10.96 -15.97
CA PHE A 19 5.46 9.52 -15.84
C PHE A 19 6.88 9.11 -15.46
N ILE A 20 7.09 8.70 -14.21
CA ILE A 20 8.27 7.95 -13.82
C ILE A 20 8.03 6.56 -14.41
N GLU A 21 8.51 6.36 -15.63
CA GLU A 21 8.67 5.03 -16.22
C GLU A 21 9.50 4.18 -15.26
N ASP A 22 8.90 3.06 -14.85
CA ASP A 22 9.56 1.91 -14.23
C ASP A 22 10.46 2.19 -13.01
N ASP A 23 9.84 2.33 -11.84
CA ASP A 23 10.57 2.06 -10.59
C ASP A 23 9.80 1.10 -9.68
N TYR A 24 9.55 -0.12 -10.19
CA TYR A 24 9.29 -1.29 -9.35
C TYR A 24 10.52 -1.67 -8.47
N ASN A 25 11.60 -0.89 -8.52
CA ASN A 25 12.82 -0.95 -7.71
C ASN A 25 12.92 0.19 -6.67
N LEU A 26 11.81 0.90 -6.39
CA LEU A 26 11.78 1.91 -5.35
C LEU A 26 12.07 1.29 -3.98
N ASP A 27 13.16 1.72 -3.36
CA ASP A 27 13.49 1.43 -1.97
C ASP A 27 12.31 1.84 -1.06
N ILE A 28 11.56 0.84 -0.60
CA ILE A 28 10.34 1.03 0.19
C ILE A 28 10.56 1.82 1.49
N THR A 29 11.81 1.96 1.94
CA THR A 29 12.17 2.77 3.11
C THR A 29 12.01 4.27 2.88
N LYS A 30 12.01 4.72 1.61
CA LYS A 30 11.85 6.13 1.21
C LYS A 30 10.43 6.48 0.76
N ALA A 31 9.53 5.51 0.74
CA ALA A 31 8.16 5.70 0.27
C ALA A 31 7.39 6.68 1.16
N LYS A 32 6.67 7.64 0.56
CA LYS A 32 5.70 8.48 1.28
C LYS A 32 4.39 7.73 1.56
N ILE A 33 3.97 6.91 0.60
CA ILE A 33 2.79 6.05 0.68
C ILE A 33 3.26 4.62 0.43
N LEU A 34 2.95 3.72 1.36
CA LEU A 34 3.31 2.32 1.25
C LEU A 34 2.07 1.43 1.40
N CYS A 35 1.70 0.77 0.31
CA CYS A 35 0.62 -0.22 0.30
C CYS A 35 1.23 -1.59 0.58
N SER A 36 0.86 -2.21 1.70
CA SER A 36 1.43 -3.49 2.14
C SER A 36 0.40 -4.59 2.20
N GLY A 37 0.70 -5.70 1.53
CA GLY A 37 -0.18 -6.86 1.46
C GLY A 37 0.20 -7.97 2.44
N GLY A 38 -0.80 -8.68 2.96
CA GLY A 38 -0.62 -9.85 3.82
C GLY A 38 -1.40 -11.08 3.36
N ARG A 39 -1.37 -12.13 4.19
CA ARG A 39 -2.05 -13.42 3.95
C ARG A 39 -3.52 -13.27 3.57
N GLY A 40 -4.21 -12.24 4.07
CA GLY A 40 -5.61 -11.97 3.78
C GLY A 40 -5.93 -11.74 2.30
N LEU A 41 -4.92 -11.43 1.47
CA LEU A 41 -5.06 -11.31 0.01
C LEU A 41 -5.17 -12.67 -0.71
N LYS A 42 -4.77 -13.77 -0.07
CA LYS A 42 -4.94 -15.18 -0.53
C LYS A 42 -4.17 -15.60 -1.80
N ASN A 43 -4.00 -14.75 -2.80
CA ASN A 43 -3.34 -15.11 -4.06
C ASN A 43 -2.72 -13.89 -4.76
N THR A 44 -1.85 -14.16 -5.74
CA THR A 44 -1.15 -13.15 -6.54
C THR A 44 -2.10 -12.24 -7.31
N LYS A 45 -3.23 -12.75 -7.82
CA LYS A 45 -4.20 -11.93 -8.55
C LYS A 45 -4.79 -10.81 -7.69
N ASN A 46 -5.09 -11.09 -6.42
CA ASN A 46 -5.53 -10.08 -5.48
C ASN A 46 -4.40 -9.14 -5.04
N PHE A 47 -3.15 -9.61 -5.12
CA PHE A 47 -1.98 -8.77 -4.89
C PHE A 47 -1.80 -7.74 -6.02
N THR A 48 -2.12 -8.10 -7.27
CA THR A 48 -2.13 -7.14 -8.40
C THR A 48 -3.07 -5.96 -8.16
N LEU A 49 -4.22 -6.17 -7.50
CA LEU A 49 -5.12 -5.06 -7.12
C LEU A 49 -4.47 -4.09 -6.11
N LEU A 50 -3.60 -4.60 -5.24
CA LEU A 50 -2.81 -3.77 -4.33
C LEU A 50 -1.75 -2.96 -5.10
N GLU A 51 -1.15 -3.55 -6.13
CA GLU A 51 -0.19 -2.86 -7.01
C GLU A 51 -0.87 -1.73 -7.79
N GLU A 52 -2.05 -1.99 -8.35
CA GLU A 52 -2.88 -0.96 -9.02
C GLU A 52 -3.24 0.18 -8.05
N LEU A 53 -3.61 -0.13 -6.81
CA LEU A 53 -3.87 0.90 -5.78
C LEU A 53 -2.61 1.71 -5.50
N ALA A 54 -1.45 1.07 -5.34
CA ALA A 54 -0.19 1.77 -5.10
C ALA A 54 0.16 2.70 -6.26
N GLN A 55 -0.04 2.25 -7.51
CA GLN A 55 0.15 3.08 -8.70
C GLN A 55 -0.78 4.30 -8.70
N CYS A 56 -2.08 4.13 -8.43
CA CYS A 56 -3.03 5.24 -8.35
C CYS A 56 -2.65 6.29 -7.29
N LEU A 57 -1.99 5.85 -6.22
CA LEU A 57 -1.55 6.72 -5.13
C LEU A 57 -0.12 7.25 -5.30
N ASN A 58 0.59 6.89 -6.38
CA ASN A 58 2.02 7.14 -6.54
C ASN A 58 2.85 6.64 -5.33
N GLY A 59 2.47 5.49 -4.79
CA GLY A 59 3.11 4.83 -3.66
C GLY A 59 3.96 3.63 -4.06
N CYS A 60 4.54 2.98 -3.05
CA CYS A 60 5.30 1.75 -3.23
C CYS A 60 4.50 0.54 -2.69
N VAL A 61 4.95 -0.65 -3.08
CA VAL A 61 4.34 -1.92 -2.68
C VAL A 61 5.26 -2.65 -1.70
N GLY A 62 4.72 -2.96 -0.52
CA GLY A 62 5.37 -3.78 0.49
C GLY A 62 4.59 -5.07 0.76
N GLY A 63 5.14 -5.92 1.62
CA GLY A 63 4.39 -7.07 2.10
C GLY A 63 4.87 -7.61 3.42
N SER A 64 4.00 -8.38 4.06
CA SER A 64 4.38 -9.20 5.21
C SER A 64 5.32 -10.33 4.79
N ARG A 65 5.99 -10.96 5.77
CA ARG A 65 6.76 -12.20 5.54
C ARG A 65 5.98 -13.26 4.77
N VAL A 66 4.69 -13.44 5.08
CA VAL A 66 3.85 -14.42 4.38
C VAL A 66 3.73 -14.10 2.89
N SER A 67 3.64 -12.83 2.53
CA SER A 67 3.55 -12.41 1.13
C SER A 67 4.82 -12.74 0.35
N VAL A 68 5.99 -12.64 1.01
CA VAL A 68 7.29 -13.06 0.44
C VAL A 68 7.38 -14.58 0.31
N GLU A 69 7.01 -15.31 1.37
CA GLU A 69 7.01 -16.78 1.36
C GLU A 69 6.07 -17.37 0.30
N GLN A 70 4.97 -16.66 -0.01
CA GLN A 70 4.05 -17.03 -1.09
C GLN A 70 4.49 -16.54 -2.49
N GLY A 71 5.60 -15.81 -2.58
CA GLY A 71 6.14 -15.29 -3.85
C GLY A 71 5.31 -14.16 -4.46
N TRP A 72 4.46 -13.47 -3.69
CA TRP A 72 3.66 -12.34 -4.18
C TRP A 72 4.46 -11.05 -4.23
N VAL A 73 5.48 -10.94 -3.38
CA VAL A 73 6.39 -9.79 -3.35
C VAL A 73 7.81 -10.27 -3.06
N SER A 74 8.81 -9.52 -3.52
CA SER A 74 10.22 -9.85 -3.32
C SER A 74 10.65 -9.57 -1.87
N PHE A 75 11.69 -10.27 -1.40
CA PHE A 75 12.23 -10.09 -0.03
C PHE A 75 12.65 -8.64 0.29
N PRO A 76 13.25 -7.85 -0.63
CA PRO A 76 13.56 -6.43 -0.36
C PRO A 76 12.34 -5.57 0.02
N HIS A 77 11.13 -6.01 -0.33
CA HIS A 77 9.88 -5.30 -0.04
C HIS A 77 9.19 -5.85 1.23
N GLN A 78 9.83 -6.78 1.94
CA GLN A 78 9.31 -7.29 3.20
C GLN A 78 9.36 -6.21 4.28
N VAL A 79 8.24 -5.96 4.94
CA VAL A 79 8.14 -5.07 6.10
C VAL A 79 8.14 -5.89 7.39
N GLY A 80 8.89 -5.45 8.39
CA GLY A 80 8.92 -6.05 9.72
C GLY A 80 10.33 -6.26 10.27
N LEU A 81 10.41 -6.88 11.45
CA LEU A 81 11.64 -7.15 12.22
C LEU A 81 12.71 -7.89 11.41
N SER A 82 12.30 -8.84 10.55
CA SER A 82 13.20 -9.60 9.68
C SER A 82 13.32 -9.02 8.27
N GLY A 83 12.74 -7.85 8.01
CA GLY A 83 12.73 -7.17 6.72
C GLY A 83 13.23 -5.74 6.85
N LYS A 84 12.57 -4.83 6.14
CA LYS A 84 12.79 -3.39 6.23
C LYS A 84 11.91 -2.77 7.32
N THR A 85 12.50 -1.85 8.07
CA THR A 85 11.76 -0.87 8.86
C THR A 85 11.49 0.34 7.99
N VAL A 86 10.24 0.79 7.98
CA VAL A 86 9.73 1.88 7.15
C VAL A 86 8.96 2.87 8.02
N SER A 87 8.91 4.13 7.59
CA SER A 87 8.18 5.18 8.30
C SER A 87 7.48 6.14 7.33
N PRO A 88 6.62 5.64 6.43
CA PRO A 88 5.90 6.48 5.46
C PRO A 88 4.93 7.45 6.16
N GLU A 89 4.46 8.42 5.38
CA GLU A 89 3.35 9.27 5.80
C GLU A 89 2.05 8.46 5.87
N PHE A 90 1.80 7.60 4.88
CA PHE A 90 0.66 6.69 4.86
C PHE A 90 1.10 5.24 4.70
N TYR A 91 0.72 4.40 5.67
CA TYR A 91 0.90 2.96 5.61
C TYR A 91 -0.46 2.28 5.46
N ILE A 92 -0.68 1.60 4.35
CA ILE A 92 -1.95 0.93 4.04
C ILE A 92 -1.75 -0.58 4.17
N ALA A 93 -2.28 -1.17 5.24
CA ALA A 93 -2.18 -2.58 5.57
C ALA A 93 -3.41 -3.35 5.06
N LEU A 94 -3.24 -4.13 3.99
CA LEU A 94 -4.31 -4.90 3.35
C LEU A 94 -4.18 -6.40 3.69
N GLY A 95 -5.10 -6.92 4.49
CA GLY A 95 -5.11 -8.33 4.87
C GLY A 95 -3.91 -8.76 5.73
N ILE A 96 -3.36 -7.82 6.52
CA ILE A 96 -2.26 -8.06 7.47
C ILE A 96 -2.87 -8.16 8.88
N SER A 97 -2.53 -9.20 9.64
CA SER A 97 -3.05 -9.42 10.99
C SER A 97 -2.40 -8.51 12.04
N GLY A 98 -1.21 -7.97 11.77
CA GLY A 98 -0.46 -7.11 12.70
C GLY A 98 0.34 -7.90 13.74
N ALA A 99 0.96 -9.02 13.36
CA ALA A 99 1.90 -9.71 14.25
C ALA A 99 3.01 -8.76 14.72
N ILE A 100 3.48 -8.91 15.96
CA ILE A 100 4.49 -8.05 16.60
C ILE A 100 5.70 -7.81 15.69
N GLN A 101 6.15 -8.85 14.98
CA GLN A 101 7.29 -8.77 14.06
C GLN A 101 6.99 -7.84 12.87
N HIS A 102 5.77 -7.84 12.34
CA HIS A 102 5.38 -6.93 11.27
C HIS A 102 5.29 -5.49 11.79
N LEU A 103 4.61 -5.31 12.93
CA LEU A 103 4.41 -3.99 13.54
C LEU A 103 5.73 -3.29 13.88
N ALA A 104 6.72 -4.04 14.36
CA ALA A 104 8.05 -3.52 14.65
C ALA A 104 8.70 -2.77 13.47
N GLY A 105 8.34 -3.13 12.23
CA GLY A 105 8.86 -2.50 11.02
C GLY A 105 8.02 -1.34 10.48
N MET A 106 6.85 -1.03 11.03
CA MET A 106 5.96 0.01 10.45
C MET A 106 5.20 0.87 11.46
N GLN A 107 5.27 0.56 12.76
CA GLN A 107 4.54 1.26 13.82
C GLN A 107 4.88 2.75 13.94
N THR A 108 5.97 3.22 13.33
CA THR A 108 6.37 4.64 13.32
C THR A 108 5.77 5.43 12.16
N SER A 109 4.95 4.79 11.31
CA SER A 109 4.23 5.47 10.21
C SER A 109 3.27 6.51 10.78
N ARG A 110 3.13 7.64 10.08
CA ARG A 110 2.29 8.76 10.58
C ARG A 110 0.80 8.41 10.60
N TYR A 111 0.32 7.82 9.51
CA TYR A 111 -1.06 7.34 9.38
C TYR A 111 -1.04 5.87 8.99
N ILE A 112 -1.76 5.04 9.75
CA ILE A 112 -1.89 3.61 9.50
C ILE A 112 -3.34 3.33 9.13
N ILE A 113 -3.57 2.77 7.95
CA ILE A 113 -4.89 2.39 7.45
C ILE A 113 -4.92 0.87 7.39
N ALA A 114 -5.81 0.22 8.11
CA ALA A 114 -5.94 -1.23 8.12
C ALA A 114 -7.25 -1.69 7.49
N ILE A 115 -7.15 -2.63 6.54
CA ILE A 115 -8.31 -3.33 5.96
C ILE A 115 -8.16 -4.81 6.25
N ASN A 116 -8.94 -5.31 7.19
CA ASN A 116 -8.96 -6.72 7.57
C ASN A 116 -10.41 -7.19 7.78
N ARG A 117 -10.69 -8.46 7.47
CA ARG A 117 -11.99 -9.08 7.69
C ARG A 117 -12.17 -9.58 9.12
N ASP A 118 -11.07 -9.83 9.80
CA ASP A 118 -11.06 -10.23 11.21
C ASP A 118 -11.08 -8.96 12.08
N PRO A 119 -12.21 -8.64 12.75
CA PRO A 119 -12.34 -7.42 13.56
C PRO A 119 -11.41 -7.42 14.78
N GLU A 120 -10.88 -8.57 15.18
CA GLU A 120 -9.99 -8.73 16.34
C GLU A 120 -8.50 -8.74 15.92
N ALA A 121 -8.20 -8.40 14.67
CA ALA A 121 -6.82 -8.38 14.18
C ALA A 121 -5.97 -7.34 14.93
N GLN A 122 -4.81 -7.76 15.42
CA GLN A 122 -3.86 -6.93 16.19
C GLN A 122 -3.46 -5.62 15.48
N ILE A 123 -3.50 -5.58 14.16
CA ILE A 123 -3.24 -4.36 13.37
C ILE A 123 -4.15 -3.18 13.78
N PHE A 124 -5.38 -3.45 14.21
CA PHE A 124 -6.34 -2.42 14.60
C PHE A 124 -6.01 -1.74 15.93
N HIS A 125 -5.08 -2.28 16.73
CA HIS A 125 -4.61 -1.58 17.93
C HIS A 125 -3.65 -0.42 17.60
N LEU A 126 -3.16 -0.33 16.35
CA LEU A 126 -2.29 0.75 15.88
C LEU A 126 -2.94 1.64 14.81
N ALA A 127 -4.05 1.20 14.21
CA ALA A 127 -4.70 1.85 13.07
C ALA A 127 -5.88 2.73 13.48
#